data_AF-A0A7V3KF12-F1
#
_entry.id   AF-A0A7V3KF12-F1
#
_cell.length_a   1.000
_cell.length_b   1.000
_cell.length_c   1.000
_cell.angle_alpha   90.00
_cell.angle_beta   90.00
_cell.angle_gamma   90.00
#
_symmetry.space_group_name_H-M   'P 1'
#
loop_
_entity.id
_entity.type
_entity.pdbx_description
1 polymer ?
#
loop_
_entity_poly.entity_id
_entity_poly.type
_entity_poly.pdbx_seq_one_letter_code
_entity_poly.pdbx_strand_id
1 'polypeptide(L)'
;MAIPVRCDKPGQKRLEKTNDGQVEVDLMICTHPYPRVVLATQDKSLGKGARTILAHLLENKDQSKNGYRQRYFEIKEDKLSHKWFLLVSYDFPASTPSLSKERIVGVDLGISCPLYVAINNGYARLGWRQFHALAARIRAIQNQTIRRRREILRGGKTIISDDRARSGHGLKRKLLPIEKLQGRIDRAYTTINHQFSSAVIKFAKDHGAGMIQIEDLDGLKEILSGTFLGERWRYSELQQFIKYKAKENGIEVKEVNPQYTSQRCSQCGYINEQFTFNYRQEQRQKLGKPVPFTCPECKYEANADYNAARNLATLDIEQLIMRQLDKQGIKN
;
A
#
# COMPACT_ATOMS: atom_id res chain seq x y z
N MET A 1 6.21 -30.09 -14.62
CA MET A 1 6.89 -29.31 -15.66
C MET A 1 5.82 -28.70 -16.54
N ALA A 2 5.71 -27.37 -16.59
CA ALA A 2 4.75 -26.70 -17.48
C ALA A 2 5.39 -26.59 -18.87
N ILE A 3 4.73 -27.16 -19.88
CA ILE A 3 5.14 -27.11 -21.28
C ILE A 3 4.84 -25.70 -21.82
N PRO A 4 5.79 -25.00 -22.46
CA PRO A 4 5.58 -23.62 -22.91
C PRO A 4 4.82 -23.55 -24.24
N VAL A 5 3.81 -22.67 -24.32
CA VAL A 5 3.14 -22.29 -25.57
C VAL A 5 3.45 -20.81 -25.86
N ARG A 6 4.02 -20.52 -27.04
CA ARG A 6 4.35 -19.17 -27.53
C ARG A 6 3.27 -18.68 -28.49
N CYS A 7 2.69 -17.52 -28.23
CA CYS A 7 1.75 -16.88 -29.14
C CYS A 7 1.98 -15.36 -29.15
N ASP A 8 2.81 -14.90 -30.09
CA ASP A 8 3.14 -13.48 -30.25
C ASP A 8 2.35 -12.87 -31.44
N LYS A 9 1.50 -13.67 -32.09
CA LYS A 9 0.87 -13.32 -33.37
C LYS A 9 -0.48 -12.61 -33.18
N PRO A 10 -0.75 -11.52 -33.94
CA PRO A 10 -2.08 -10.94 -34.07
C PRO A 10 -3.08 -11.99 -34.60
N GLY A 11 -4.28 -12.09 -34.01
CA GLY A 11 -5.38 -12.93 -34.52
C GLY A 11 -5.70 -14.22 -33.75
N GLN A 12 -4.96 -14.57 -32.69
CA GLN A 12 -5.33 -15.71 -31.82
C GLN A 12 -6.20 -15.27 -30.64
N LYS A 13 -7.38 -15.90 -30.55
CA LYS A 13 -8.42 -15.66 -29.54
C LYS A 13 -8.05 -16.37 -28.22
N ARG A 14 -8.17 -15.67 -27.07
CA ARG A 14 -7.69 -16.17 -25.76
C ARG A 14 -8.75 -16.22 -24.66
N LEU A 15 -9.93 -15.64 -24.89
CA LEU A 15 -11.17 -15.90 -24.16
C LEU A 15 -12.35 -15.83 -25.15
N GLU A 16 -13.10 -16.90 -25.30
CA GLU A 16 -14.41 -16.84 -25.95
C GLU A 16 -15.50 -17.30 -24.98
N LYS A 17 -16.61 -16.56 -24.98
CA LYS A 17 -17.83 -17.02 -24.36
C LYS A 17 -18.53 -17.90 -25.38
N THR A 18 -18.62 -19.19 -25.10
CA THR A 18 -19.37 -20.11 -25.95
C THR A 18 -20.86 -19.76 -25.91
N ASN A 19 -21.62 -20.20 -26.92
CA ASN A 19 -23.06 -19.98 -26.99
C ASN A 19 -23.81 -20.50 -25.75
N ASP A 20 -23.20 -21.46 -25.03
CA ASP A 20 -23.72 -22.07 -23.80
C ASP A 20 -23.29 -21.33 -22.51
N GLY A 21 -22.59 -20.19 -22.63
CA GLY A 21 -22.17 -19.36 -21.52
C GLY A 21 -20.90 -19.81 -20.79
N GLN A 22 -20.18 -20.82 -21.30
CA GLN A 22 -18.87 -21.24 -20.80
C GLN A 22 -17.75 -20.35 -21.38
N VAL A 23 -16.57 -20.35 -20.75
CA VAL A 23 -15.43 -19.53 -21.15
C VAL A 23 -14.21 -20.41 -21.40
N GLU A 24 -13.70 -20.43 -22.63
CA GLU A 24 -12.45 -21.13 -23.01
C GLU A 24 -11.23 -20.21 -22.87
N VAL A 25 -10.05 -20.78 -22.52
CA VAL A 25 -8.88 -19.99 -22.12
C VAL A 25 -7.55 -20.59 -22.62
N ASP A 26 -6.72 -19.77 -23.27
CA ASP A 26 -5.35 -20.11 -23.67
C ASP A 26 -4.29 -19.58 -22.67
N LEU A 27 -3.34 -20.43 -22.24
CA LEU A 27 -2.36 -20.11 -21.18
C LEU A 27 -1.03 -19.58 -21.74
N MET A 28 -0.46 -18.54 -21.11
CA MET A 28 0.86 -17.95 -21.45
C MET A 28 1.62 -17.59 -20.16
N ILE A 29 2.96 -17.48 -20.18
CA ILE A 29 3.77 -17.12 -19.00
C ILE A 29 4.17 -15.63 -19.08
N CYS A 30 3.96 -14.87 -17.99
CA CYS A 30 4.29 -13.44 -17.92
C CYS A 30 5.65 -13.15 -17.28
N THR A 31 6.41 -12.23 -17.89
CA THR A 31 7.70 -11.71 -17.42
C THR A 31 7.60 -10.38 -16.66
N HIS A 32 6.41 -9.74 -16.65
CA HIS A 32 6.18 -8.42 -16.05
C HIS A 32 4.95 -8.43 -15.12
N PRO A 33 4.88 -7.55 -14.11
CA PRO A 33 3.74 -7.45 -13.21
C PRO A 33 2.55 -6.77 -13.91
N TYR A 34 1.68 -7.58 -14.52
CA TYR A 34 0.40 -7.12 -15.05
C TYR A 34 -0.67 -7.11 -13.94
N PRO A 35 -1.63 -6.16 -13.97
CA PRO A 35 -2.80 -6.24 -13.13
C PRO A 35 -3.58 -7.53 -13.43
N ARG A 36 -4.17 -8.11 -12.38
CA ARG A 36 -4.82 -9.43 -12.44
C ARG A 36 -6.23 -9.37 -11.88
N VAL A 37 -7.15 -10.08 -12.53
CA VAL A 37 -8.47 -10.42 -11.99
C VAL A 37 -8.46 -11.89 -11.61
N VAL A 38 -8.99 -12.19 -10.43
CA VAL A 38 -9.10 -13.57 -9.94
C VAL A 38 -10.56 -14.00 -10.04
N LEU A 39 -10.78 -15.12 -10.73
CA LEU A 39 -12.06 -15.79 -10.88
C LEU A 39 -12.02 -17.10 -10.08
N ALA A 40 -13.08 -17.42 -9.33
CA ALA A 40 -13.12 -18.60 -8.47
C ALA A 40 -14.31 -19.49 -8.82
N THR A 41 -14.11 -20.80 -8.73
CA THR A 41 -15.08 -21.80 -9.19
C THR A 41 -16.29 -22.02 -8.27
N GLN A 42 -16.22 -21.61 -6.99
CA GLN A 42 -17.21 -22.02 -5.98
C GLN A 42 -17.65 -20.95 -4.97
N ASP A 43 -17.53 -19.66 -5.28
CA ASP A 43 -18.21 -18.63 -4.48
C ASP A 43 -19.13 -17.80 -5.36
N LYS A 44 -20.42 -17.86 -5.04
CA LYS A 44 -21.45 -16.99 -5.60
C LYS A 44 -20.92 -15.55 -5.51
N SER A 45 -20.93 -14.87 -6.67
CA SER A 45 -20.55 -13.48 -6.87
C SER A 45 -19.04 -13.21 -6.92
N LEU A 46 -18.46 -13.16 -8.14
CA LEU A 46 -17.30 -12.31 -8.42
C LEU A 46 -17.51 -10.95 -7.72
N GLY A 47 -16.49 -10.43 -7.05
CA GLY A 47 -16.56 -9.07 -6.49
C GLY A 47 -16.90 -8.04 -7.57
N LYS A 48 -17.59 -6.96 -7.21
CA LYS A 48 -18.07 -5.94 -8.17
C LYS A 48 -16.96 -5.46 -9.12
N GLY A 49 -15.76 -5.19 -8.60
CA GLY A 49 -14.62 -4.78 -9.42
C GLY A 49 -14.13 -5.85 -10.39
N ALA A 50 -14.08 -7.11 -9.96
CA ALA A 50 -13.70 -8.24 -10.82
C ALA A 50 -14.71 -8.43 -11.96
N ARG A 51 -16.02 -8.24 -11.70
CA ARG A 51 -17.05 -8.24 -12.74
C ARG A 51 -16.89 -7.09 -13.71
N THR A 52 -16.63 -5.88 -13.21
CA THR A 52 -16.45 -4.69 -14.06
C THR A 52 -15.27 -4.88 -15.00
N ILE A 53 -14.13 -5.35 -14.50
CA ILE A 53 -12.95 -5.60 -15.35
C ILE A 53 -13.25 -6.72 -16.34
N LEU A 54 -13.91 -7.79 -15.92
CA LEU A 54 -14.30 -8.88 -16.83
C LEU A 54 -15.24 -8.36 -17.94
N ALA A 55 -16.21 -7.50 -17.61
CA ALA A 55 -17.09 -6.88 -18.59
C ALA A 55 -16.29 -6.06 -19.61
N HIS A 56 -15.37 -5.19 -19.17
CA HIS A 56 -14.51 -4.42 -20.07
C HIS A 56 -13.61 -5.29 -20.96
N LEU A 57 -13.09 -6.41 -20.42
CA LEU A 57 -12.31 -7.36 -21.21
C LEU A 57 -13.13 -8.10 -22.26
N LEU A 58 -14.42 -8.34 -21.99
CA LEU A 58 -15.37 -8.96 -22.93
C LEU A 58 -15.93 -7.96 -23.95
N GLU A 59 -15.99 -6.67 -23.61
CA GLU A 59 -16.41 -5.58 -24.49
C GLU A 59 -15.37 -5.32 -25.61
N ASN A 60 -14.08 -5.33 -25.28
CA ASN A 60 -12.98 -5.11 -26.23
C ASN A 60 -12.62 -6.39 -27.02
N LYS A 61 -13.58 -6.90 -27.82
CA LYS A 61 -13.42 -8.16 -28.57
C LYS A 61 -12.26 -8.15 -29.56
N ASP A 62 -11.95 -6.99 -30.14
CA ASP A 62 -10.88 -6.76 -31.10
C ASP A 62 -9.50 -6.55 -30.44
N GLN A 63 -9.45 -6.50 -29.11
CA GLN A 63 -8.22 -6.30 -28.33
C GLN A 63 -7.48 -5.01 -28.74
N SER A 64 -8.24 -3.94 -29.02
CA SER A 64 -7.67 -2.66 -29.40
C SER A 64 -6.78 -2.07 -28.29
N LYS A 65 -5.78 -1.28 -28.68
CA LYS A 65 -4.89 -0.56 -27.75
C LYS A 65 -5.62 0.46 -26.85
N ASN A 66 -6.82 0.86 -27.25
CA ASN A 66 -7.61 1.91 -26.57
C ASN A 66 -8.59 1.33 -25.54
N GLY A 67 -8.67 0.00 -25.40
CA GLY A 67 -9.53 -0.68 -24.45
C GLY A 67 -8.76 -1.60 -23.51
N TYR A 68 -9.48 -2.30 -22.65
CA TYR A 68 -8.92 -3.34 -21.78
C TYR A 68 -8.55 -4.55 -22.63
N ARG A 69 -7.28 -4.95 -22.65
CA ARG A 69 -6.81 -6.11 -23.40
C ARG A 69 -6.37 -7.22 -22.48
N GLN A 70 -6.72 -8.42 -22.87
CA GLN A 70 -6.35 -9.66 -22.21
C GLN A 70 -4.90 -10.02 -22.58
N ARG A 71 -4.12 -10.48 -21.61
CA ARG A 71 -2.70 -10.83 -21.79
C ARG A 71 -2.44 -12.31 -21.57
N TYR A 72 -2.59 -12.76 -20.34
CA TYR A 72 -2.28 -14.14 -19.94
C TYR A 72 -3.28 -14.66 -18.94
N PHE A 73 -3.36 -15.99 -18.88
CA PHE A 73 -4.21 -16.73 -17.97
C PHE A 73 -3.43 -17.77 -17.17
N GLU A 74 -3.76 -17.93 -15.90
CA GLU A 74 -3.21 -18.97 -15.03
C GLU A 74 -4.33 -19.65 -14.27
N ILE A 75 -4.30 -20.97 -14.18
CA ILE A 75 -5.15 -21.70 -13.24
C ILE A 75 -4.29 -22.13 -12.04
N LYS A 76 -4.72 -21.79 -10.83
CA LYS A 76 -4.06 -22.19 -9.58
C LYS A 76 -5.02 -22.84 -8.62
N GLU A 77 -4.57 -23.93 -8.02
CA GLU A 77 -5.22 -24.51 -6.86
C GLU A 77 -4.62 -23.88 -5.58
N ASP A 78 -5.47 -23.35 -4.71
CA ASP A 78 -5.08 -23.04 -3.33
C ASP A 78 -5.18 -24.30 -2.48
N LYS A 79 -4.02 -24.88 -2.16
CA LYS A 79 -3.90 -26.11 -1.35
C LYS A 79 -4.51 -26.01 0.04
N LEU A 80 -4.72 -24.80 0.58
CA LEU A 80 -5.31 -24.62 1.92
C LEU A 80 -6.84 -24.63 1.89
N SER A 81 -7.43 -24.06 0.84
CA SER A 81 -8.89 -24.00 0.68
C SER A 81 -9.45 -25.04 -0.30
N HIS A 82 -8.58 -25.76 -1.02
CA HIS A 82 -8.89 -26.65 -2.14
C HIS A 82 -9.74 -25.97 -3.23
N LYS A 83 -9.61 -24.63 -3.35
CA LYS A 83 -10.31 -23.84 -4.36
C LYS A 83 -9.41 -23.66 -5.59
N TRP A 84 -10.06 -23.68 -6.75
CA TRP A 84 -9.43 -23.36 -8.01
C TRP A 84 -9.68 -21.91 -8.39
N PHE A 85 -8.61 -21.25 -8.81
CA PHE A 85 -8.60 -19.85 -9.21
C PHE A 85 -8.11 -19.72 -10.65
N LEU A 86 -8.84 -18.97 -11.47
CA LEU A 86 -8.40 -18.51 -12.77
C LEU A 86 -7.92 -17.06 -12.63
N LEU A 87 -6.63 -16.84 -12.81
CA LEU A 87 -5.98 -15.54 -12.84
C LEU A 87 -5.94 -15.03 -14.27
N VAL A 88 -6.64 -13.93 -14.52
CA VAL A 88 -6.67 -13.23 -15.81
C VAL A 88 -5.81 -11.98 -15.70
N SER A 89 -4.75 -11.87 -16.48
CA SER A 89 -3.97 -10.63 -16.58
C SER A 89 -4.38 -9.81 -17.79
N TYR A 90 -4.33 -8.50 -17.61
CA TYR A 90 -4.78 -7.56 -18.63
C TYR A 90 -3.90 -6.30 -18.66
N ASP A 91 -4.06 -5.50 -19.71
CA ASP A 91 -3.61 -4.12 -19.71
C ASP A 91 -4.72 -3.20 -20.23
N PHE A 92 -4.54 -1.90 -20.05
CA PHE A 92 -5.48 -0.87 -20.47
C PHE A 92 -4.71 0.44 -20.67
N PRO A 93 -5.21 1.36 -21.52
CA PRO A 93 -4.59 2.66 -21.66
C PRO A 93 -4.70 3.44 -20.34
N ALA A 94 -3.60 4.09 -19.96
CA ALA A 94 -3.64 5.01 -18.83
C ALA A 94 -4.61 6.16 -19.13
N SER A 95 -5.36 6.59 -18.12
CA SER A 95 -6.13 7.82 -18.20
C SER A 95 -5.16 8.99 -18.43
N THR A 96 -5.44 9.86 -19.40
CA THR A 96 -4.69 11.10 -19.65
C THR A 96 -5.54 12.32 -19.24
N PRO A 97 -5.86 12.50 -17.95
CA PRO A 97 -6.52 13.72 -17.49
C PRO A 97 -5.59 14.93 -17.67
N SER A 98 -6.18 16.12 -17.86
CA SER A 98 -5.46 17.40 -17.88
C SER A 98 -5.01 17.77 -16.46
N LEU A 99 -4.00 17.09 -15.95
CA LEU A 99 -3.43 17.33 -14.62
C LEU A 99 -2.25 18.28 -14.72
N SER A 100 -2.12 19.19 -13.75
CA SER A 100 -0.97 20.10 -13.70
C SER A 100 0.18 19.45 -12.96
N LYS A 101 1.36 19.38 -13.59
CA LYS A 101 2.59 18.93 -12.94
C LYS A 101 3.08 19.89 -11.85
N GLU A 102 2.62 21.14 -11.86
CA GLU A 102 2.92 22.13 -10.81
C GLU A 102 2.12 21.87 -9.54
N ARG A 103 1.00 21.14 -9.63
CA ARG A 103 0.22 20.71 -8.47
C ARG A 103 0.76 19.40 -7.96
N ILE A 104 1.35 19.45 -6.78
CA ILE A 104 2.08 18.35 -6.17
C ILE A 104 1.36 17.94 -4.89
N VAL A 105 1.15 16.65 -4.76
CA VAL A 105 0.65 16.02 -3.54
C VAL A 105 1.81 15.36 -2.81
N GLY A 106 2.11 15.83 -1.60
CA GLY A 106 3.07 15.21 -0.71
C GLY A 106 2.40 14.16 0.17
N VAL A 107 3.00 12.98 0.25
CA VAL A 107 2.51 11.85 1.03
C VAL A 107 3.55 11.46 2.07
N ASP A 108 3.25 11.76 3.33
CA ASP A 108 4.04 11.39 4.49
C ASP A 108 3.57 10.03 5.05
N LEU A 109 4.53 9.13 5.26
CA LEU A 109 4.31 7.77 5.77
C LEU A 109 4.77 7.71 7.23
N GLY A 110 3.95 8.26 8.12
CA GLY A 110 4.28 8.47 9.52
C GLY A 110 4.05 7.27 10.45
N ILE A 111 4.47 7.48 11.69
CA ILE A 111 4.49 6.50 12.79
C ILE A 111 3.19 6.48 13.59
N SER A 112 2.65 7.67 13.84
CA SER A 112 1.42 7.89 14.59
C SER A 112 0.18 7.82 13.68
N CYS A 113 0.39 8.22 12.43
CA CYS A 113 -0.55 8.21 11.33
C CYS A 113 0.18 7.52 10.15
N PRO A 114 -0.29 6.35 9.65
CA PRO A 114 0.39 5.62 8.58
C PRO A 114 0.37 6.35 7.23
N LEU A 115 -0.46 7.39 7.10
CA LEU A 115 -0.59 8.16 5.87
C LEU A 115 -1.12 9.57 6.17
N TYR A 116 -0.31 10.58 5.91
CA TYR A 116 -0.75 11.98 5.86
C TYR A 116 -0.52 12.52 4.44
N VAL A 117 -1.50 13.23 3.90
CA VAL A 117 -1.43 13.78 2.55
C VAL A 117 -1.70 15.28 2.60
N ALA A 118 -0.89 16.05 1.90
CA ALA A 118 -1.10 17.48 1.72
C ALA A 118 -0.86 17.86 0.26
N ILE A 119 -1.52 18.93 -0.19
CA ILE A 119 -1.27 19.52 -1.50
C ILE A 119 -0.46 20.81 -1.35
N ASN A 120 0.28 21.20 -2.37
CA ASN A 120 1.08 22.43 -2.36
C ASN A 120 0.24 23.71 -2.53
N ASN A 121 -0.81 23.67 -3.34
CA ASN A 121 -1.70 24.80 -3.57
C ASN A 121 -2.94 24.75 -2.66
N GLY A 122 -2.78 25.24 -1.43
CA GLY A 122 -3.87 25.38 -0.44
C GLY A 122 -3.72 24.49 0.79
N TYR A 123 -4.81 24.32 1.53
CA TYR A 123 -4.84 23.65 2.84
C TYR A 123 -5.53 22.28 2.83
N ALA A 124 -5.85 21.77 1.64
CA ALA A 124 -6.48 20.47 1.50
C ALA A 124 -5.53 19.37 2.01
N ARG A 125 -6.08 18.45 2.80
CA ARG A 125 -5.33 17.38 3.43
C ARG A 125 -6.17 16.14 3.67
N LEU A 126 -5.52 14.99 3.64
CA LEU A 126 -6.07 13.69 4.04
C LEU A 126 -5.26 13.19 5.23
N GLY A 127 -5.93 12.70 6.28
CA GLY A 127 -5.22 12.21 7.47
C GLY A 127 -5.97 11.10 8.19
N TRP A 128 -5.33 10.56 9.24
CA TRP A 128 -5.74 9.37 9.98
C TRP A 128 -7.19 9.29 10.42
N ARG A 129 -7.82 10.43 10.75
CA ARG A 129 -9.18 10.47 11.32
C ARG A 129 -10.20 9.73 10.44
N GLN A 130 -10.03 9.80 9.12
CA GLN A 130 -10.91 9.13 8.16
C GLN A 130 -10.77 7.59 8.19
N PHE A 131 -9.72 7.07 8.81
CA PHE A 131 -9.36 5.64 8.79
C PHE A 131 -9.33 4.99 10.18
N HIS A 132 -9.74 5.70 11.24
CA HIS A 132 -9.71 5.20 12.62
C HIS A 132 -10.49 3.88 12.81
N ALA A 133 -11.64 3.73 12.14
CA ALA A 133 -12.45 2.52 12.19
C ALA A 133 -11.73 1.28 11.62
N LEU A 134 -10.90 1.46 10.58
CA LEU A 134 -10.12 0.39 9.98
C LEU A 134 -8.95 -0.02 10.90
N ALA A 135 -8.30 0.95 11.54
CA ALA A 135 -7.24 0.71 12.51
C ALA A 135 -7.73 -0.08 13.73
N ALA A 136 -8.94 0.21 14.22
CA ALA A 136 -9.55 -0.53 15.32
C ALA A 136 -9.76 -2.02 14.96
N ARG A 137 -10.17 -2.31 13.71
CA ARG A 137 -10.30 -3.69 13.22
C ARG A 137 -8.97 -4.42 13.17
N ILE A 138 -7.89 -3.78 12.68
CA ILE A 138 -6.56 -4.40 12.68
C ILE A 138 -6.11 -4.73 14.09
N ARG A 139 -6.23 -3.78 15.03
CA ARG A 139 -5.83 -3.99 16.43
C ARG A 139 -6.60 -5.14 17.07
N ALA A 140 -7.89 -5.29 16.77
CA ALA A 140 -8.69 -6.42 17.24
C ALA A 140 -8.14 -7.77 16.73
N ILE A 141 -7.79 -7.88 15.45
CA ILE A 141 -7.24 -9.12 14.85
C ILE A 141 -5.82 -9.41 15.39
N GLN A 142 -5.00 -8.37 15.60
CA GLN A 142 -3.69 -8.50 16.24
C GLN A 142 -3.81 -9.04 17.67
N ASN A 143 -4.72 -8.48 18.47
CA ASN A 143 -4.96 -8.92 19.85
C ASN A 143 -5.40 -10.38 19.90
N GLN A 144 -6.26 -10.83 18.97
CA GLN A 144 -6.64 -12.23 18.84
C GLN A 144 -5.43 -13.12 18.54
N THR A 145 -4.53 -12.69 17.66
CA THR A 145 -3.32 -13.44 17.29
C THR A 145 -2.32 -13.54 18.44
N ILE A 146 -2.10 -12.43 19.16
CA ILE A 146 -1.23 -12.40 20.36
C ILE A 146 -1.80 -13.32 21.44
N ARG A 147 -3.11 -13.22 21.72
CA ARG A 147 -3.78 -14.11 22.67
C ARG A 147 -3.59 -15.58 22.28
N ARG A 148 -3.79 -15.92 21.00
CA ARG A 148 -3.65 -17.30 20.53
C ARG A 148 -2.22 -17.82 20.59
N ARG A 149 -1.22 -16.98 20.29
CA ARG A 149 0.21 -17.32 20.50
C ARG A 149 0.51 -17.58 21.96
N ARG A 150 0.03 -16.73 22.87
CA ARG A 150 0.19 -16.92 24.33
C ARG A 150 -0.47 -18.21 24.81
N GLU A 151 -1.68 -18.53 24.33
CA GLU A 151 -2.36 -19.79 24.64
C GLU A 151 -1.57 -21.02 24.18
N ILE A 152 -0.99 -20.98 22.97
CA ILE A 152 -0.18 -22.10 22.43
C ILE A 152 1.15 -22.26 23.18
N LEU A 153 1.79 -21.15 23.58
CA LEU A 153 3.00 -21.16 24.40
C LEU A 153 2.72 -21.66 25.83
N ARG A 154 1.62 -21.22 26.45
CA ARG A 154 1.17 -21.71 27.77
C ARG A 154 0.78 -23.18 27.73
N GLY A 155 0.05 -23.60 26.68
CA GLY A 155 -0.33 -24.99 26.46
C GLY A 155 0.85 -25.91 26.11
N GLY A 156 2.05 -25.36 25.86
CA GLY A 156 3.29 -26.14 25.79
C GLY A 156 3.85 -26.55 27.15
N LYS A 157 3.49 -25.85 28.25
CA LYS A 157 3.94 -26.17 29.61
C LYS A 157 2.97 -27.05 30.40
N THR A 158 1.68 -27.09 30.05
CA THR A 158 0.64 -27.68 30.92
C THR A 158 -0.15 -28.83 30.30
N ILE A 159 0.13 -29.23 29.06
CA ILE A 159 -0.72 -30.18 28.34
C ILE A 159 0.09 -31.33 27.73
N ILE A 160 0.78 -32.07 28.61
CA ILE A 160 1.30 -33.41 28.29
C ILE A 160 0.26 -34.49 28.68
N SER A 161 -0.81 -34.14 29.41
CA SER A 161 -1.71 -35.13 30.05
C SER A 161 -3.22 -34.91 29.84
N ASP A 162 -3.67 -34.18 28.83
CA ASP A 162 -5.12 -34.01 28.53
C ASP A 162 -5.43 -34.57 27.13
N ASP A 163 -6.43 -35.43 26.98
CA ASP A 163 -6.84 -36.03 25.70
C ASP A 163 -7.37 -34.97 24.69
N ARG A 164 -7.65 -33.75 25.16
CA ARG A 164 -8.01 -32.60 24.31
C ARG A 164 -6.79 -31.83 23.81
N ALA A 165 -5.60 -32.15 24.31
CA ALA A 165 -4.35 -31.61 23.82
C ALA A 165 -4.16 -32.00 22.37
N ARG A 166 -3.88 -31.02 21.51
CA ARG A 166 -3.38 -31.30 20.15
C ARG A 166 -1.90 -31.71 20.20
N SER A 167 -1.56 -32.66 21.06
CA SER A 167 -0.28 -33.37 21.10
C SER A 167 -0.35 -34.54 20.12
N GLY A 168 0.81 -34.99 19.60
CA GLY A 168 0.90 -36.18 18.74
C GLY A 168 0.81 -35.98 17.21
N HIS A 169 0.25 -34.88 16.71
CA HIS A 169 0.12 -34.63 15.24
C HIS A 169 1.17 -33.67 14.64
N GLY A 170 2.28 -33.47 15.37
CA GLY A 170 3.42 -32.66 14.92
C GLY A 170 3.22 -31.14 14.97
N LEU A 171 4.34 -30.42 14.79
CA LEU A 171 4.41 -28.96 14.87
C LEU A 171 3.46 -28.26 13.88
N LYS A 172 3.34 -28.80 12.66
CA LYS A 172 2.50 -28.25 11.59
C LYS A 172 1.04 -28.12 12.03
N ARG A 173 0.44 -29.18 12.58
CA ARG A 173 -0.97 -29.16 13.04
C ARG A 173 -1.21 -28.17 14.18
N LYS A 174 -0.20 -28.00 15.05
CA LYS A 174 -0.22 -27.04 16.17
C LYS A 174 -0.16 -25.58 15.70
N LEU A 175 0.62 -25.29 14.65
CA LEU A 175 0.81 -23.94 14.11
C LEU A 175 -0.28 -23.49 13.12
N LEU A 176 -0.98 -24.43 12.45
CA LEU A 176 -2.04 -24.13 11.46
C LEU A 176 -3.04 -23.02 11.89
N PRO A 177 -3.56 -22.96 13.13
CA PRO A 177 -4.44 -21.87 13.55
C PRO A 177 -3.76 -20.50 13.59
N ILE A 178 -2.48 -20.45 13.97
CA ILE A 178 -1.69 -19.21 13.95
C ILE A 178 -1.48 -18.76 12.51
N GLU A 179 -1.12 -19.67 11.61
CA GLU A 179 -0.94 -19.39 10.18
C GLU A 179 -2.23 -18.83 9.56
N LYS A 180 -3.39 -19.42 9.88
CA LYS A 180 -4.70 -18.91 9.43
C LYS A 180 -4.99 -17.50 9.93
N LEU A 181 -4.68 -17.20 11.20
CA LEU A 181 -4.86 -15.87 11.78
C LEU A 181 -3.89 -14.85 11.18
N GLN A 182 -2.62 -15.24 10.98
CA GLN A 182 -1.61 -14.42 10.33
C GLN A 182 -2.04 -14.07 8.89
N GLY A 183 -2.48 -15.06 8.10
CA GLY A 183 -3.00 -14.80 6.76
C GLY A 183 -4.23 -13.88 6.74
N ARG A 184 -5.07 -13.88 7.79
CA ARG A 184 -6.18 -12.91 7.92
C ARG A 184 -5.65 -11.49 8.18
N ILE A 185 -4.63 -11.35 9.02
CA ILE A 185 -3.94 -10.06 9.26
C ILE A 185 -3.33 -9.54 7.97
N ASP A 186 -2.60 -10.37 7.25
CA ASP A 186 -1.88 -9.97 6.03
C ASP A 186 -2.87 -9.49 4.95
N ARG A 187 -4.00 -10.19 4.79
CA ARG A 187 -5.09 -9.75 3.91
C ARG A 187 -5.73 -8.43 4.37
N ALA A 188 -5.87 -8.23 5.68
CA ALA A 188 -6.41 -6.97 6.22
C ALA A 188 -5.46 -5.79 5.94
N TYR A 189 -4.15 -5.95 6.13
CA TYR A 189 -3.16 -4.93 5.76
C TYR A 189 -3.20 -4.63 4.26
N THR A 190 -3.17 -5.67 3.43
CA THR A 190 -3.23 -5.52 1.96
C THR A 190 -4.48 -4.74 1.53
N THR A 191 -5.64 -5.08 2.12
CA THR A 191 -6.91 -4.38 1.85
C THR A 191 -6.84 -2.91 2.21
N ILE A 192 -6.24 -2.58 3.35
CA ILE A 192 -6.12 -1.21 3.83
C ILE A 192 -5.12 -0.42 2.99
N ASN A 193 -4.01 -1.03 2.59
CA ASN A 193 -3.07 -0.41 1.64
C ASN A 193 -3.75 -0.11 0.30
N HIS A 194 -4.62 -0.99 -0.20
CA HIS A 194 -5.42 -0.68 -1.38
C HIS A 194 -6.39 0.48 -1.16
N GLN A 195 -7.05 0.57 0.00
CA GLN A 195 -7.93 1.69 0.32
C GLN A 195 -7.17 3.01 0.44
N PHE A 196 -6.02 3.01 1.11
CA PHE A 196 -5.14 4.17 1.25
C PHE A 196 -4.64 4.67 -0.09
N SER A 197 -4.02 3.78 -0.89
CA SER A 197 -3.55 4.14 -2.23
C SER A 197 -4.69 4.68 -3.10
N SER A 198 -5.88 4.07 -3.08
CA SER A 198 -7.04 4.60 -3.81
C SER A 198 -7.49 5.97 -3.31
N ALA A 199 -7.44 6.23 -2.00
CA ALA A 199 -7.77 7.53 -1.43
C ALA A 199 -6.76 8.61 -1.82
N VAL A 200 -5.45 8.28 -1.85
CA VAL A 200 -4.39 9.19 -2.33
C VAL A 200 -4.62 9.55 -3.80
N ILE A 201 -4.85 8.56 -4.67
CA ILE A 201 -5.09 8.83 -6.09
C ILE A 201 -6.36 9.64 -6.30
N LYS A 202 -7.43 9.33 -5.56
CA LYS A 202 -8.66 10.14 -5.60
C LYS A 202 -8.39 11.58 -5.17
N PHE A 203 -7.68 11.78 -4.07
CA PHE A 203 -7.31 13.11 -3.58
C PHE A 203 -6.50 13.89 -4.62
N ALA A 204 -5.50 13.27 -5.25
CA ALA A 204 -4.72 13.91 -6.30
C ALA A 204 -5.58 14.32 -7.50
N LYS A 205 -6.50 13.46 -7.95
CA LYS A 205 -7.42 13.75 -9.05
C LYS A 205 -8.39 14.88 -8.73
N ASP A 206 -9.01 14.84 -7.55
CA ASP A 206 -10.00 15.83 -7.11
C ASP A 206 -9.40 17.26 -7.08
N HIS A 207 -8.08 17.37 -6.87
CA HIS A 207 -7.36 18.64 -6.85
C HIS A 207 -6.55 18.94 -8.13
N GLY A 208 -6.61 18.06 -9.14
CA GLY A 208 -5.92 18.22 -10.42
C GLY A 208 -4.39 18.12 -10.33
N ALA A 209 -3.86 17.37 -9.37
CA ALA A 209 -2.43 17.16 -9.17
C ALA A 209 -1.86 16.13 -10.14
N GLY A 210 -0.85 16.54 -10.91
CA GLY A 210 -0.14 15.69 -11.87
C GLY A 210 1.06 14.97 -11.28
N MET A 211 1.47 15.32 -10.06
CA MET A 211 2.62 14.71 -9.39
C MET A 211 2.30 14.36 -7.93
N ILE A 212 2.73 13.17 -7.51
CA ILE A 212 2.75 12.73 -6.13
C ILE A 212 4.22 12.55 -5.73
N GLN A 213 4.60 13.14 -4.61
CA GLN A 213 5.91 12.93 -3.99
C GLN A 213 5.75 12.11 -2.72
N ILE A 214 6.55 11.06 -2.60
CA ILE A 214 6.57 10.14 -1.46
C ILE A 214 8.00 10.03 -0.93
N GLU A 215 8.18 9.82 0.37
CA GLU A 215 9.52 9.54 0.91
C GLU A 215 10.04 8.19 0.41
N ASP A 216 11.35 8.13 0.13
CA ASP A 216 12.05 6.87 -0.06
C ASP A 216 12.22 6.17 1.29
N LEU A 217 11.74 4.94 1.37
CA LEU A 217 11.74 4.15 2.59
C LEU A 217 12.82 3.06 2.58
N ASP A 218 13.67 2.97 1.55
CA ASP A 218 14.65 1.89 1.45
C ASP A 218 15.66 1.89 2.62
N GLY A 219 15.93 3.06 3.22
CA GLY A 219 16.75 3.20 4.44
C GLY A 219 15.99 3.25 5.77
N LEU A 220 14.64 3.28 5.76
CA LEU A 220 13.81 3.47 6.96
C LEU A 220 13.17 2.18 7.49
N LYS A 221 13.41 1.03 6.84
CA LYS A 221 12.81 -0.26 7.19
C LYS A 221 13.09 -0.69 8.64
N GLU A 222 14.29 -0.44 9.14
CA GLU A 222 14.69 -0.77 10.51
C GLU A 222 14.07 0.19 11.54
N ILE A 223 13.96 1.48 11.20
CA ILE A 223 13.40 2.52 12.10
C ILE A 223 11.87 2.41 12.22
N LEU A 224 11.20 1.97 11.14
CA LEU A 224 9.76 1.74 11.14
C LEU A 224 9.37 0.45 11.88
N SER A 225 10.36 -0.40 12.19
CA SER A 225 10.17 -1.57 13.04
C SER A 225 9.91 -1.12 14.50
N GLY A 226 8.68 -1.33 15.00
CA GLY A 226 8.32 -1.00 16.40
C GLY A 226 7.31 0.14 16.61
N THR A 227 6.65 0.64 15.56
CA THR A 227 5.65 1.72 15.68
C THR A 227 4.22 1.21 15.95
N PHE A 228 3.21 2.07 16.12
CA PHE A 228 1.89 1.77 16.71
C PHE A 228 1.06 0.65 16.02
N LEU A 229 1.47 0.19 14.84
CA LEU A 229 0.92 -0.97 14.12
C LEU A 229 1.88 -2.18 14.02
N GLY A 230 3.01 -2.10 14.73
CA GLY A 230 4.09 -3.10 14.87
C GLY A 230 5.16 -3.03 13.77
N GLU A 231 6.18 -3.88 13.90
CA GLU A 231 7.23 -4.24 12.90
C GLU A 231 6.67 -4.79 11.56
N ARG A 232 5.39 -4.58 11.25
CA ARG A 232 4.62 -5.37 10.29
C ARG A 232 3.81 -4.54 9.30
N TRP A 233 3.82 -3.21 9.39
CA TRP A 233 3.16 -2.41 8.35
C TRP A 233 3.95 -2.52 7.05
N ARG A 234 3.25 -2.85 5.96
CA ARG A 234 3.87 -3.13 4.65
C ARG A 234 3.94 -1.82 3.84
N TYR A 235 4.81 -0.90 4.25
CA TYR A 235 4.94 0.40 3.57
C TYR A 235 5.40 0.26 2.12
N SER A 236 6.32 -0.66 1.83
CA SER A 236 6.76 -0.96 0.46
C SER A 236 5.58 -1.40 -0.43
N GLU A 237 4.66 -2.19 0.11
CA GLU A 237 3.43 -2.57 -0.60
C GLU A 237 2.52 -1.35 -0.84
N LEU A 238 2.37 -0.46 0.15
CA LEU A 238 1.59 0.77 -0.02
C LEU A 238 2.20 1.69 -1.09
N GLN A 239 3.51 1.90 -1.08
CA GLN A 239 4.21 2.69 -2.11
C GLN A 239 4.04 2.06 -3.48
N GLN A 240 4.21 0.75 -3.61
CA GLN A 240 3.95 0.03 -4.86
C GLN A 240 2.50 0.26 -5.33
N PHE A 241 1.54 0.22 -4.41
CA PHE A 241 0.14 0.45 -4.73
C PHE A 241 -0.15 1.87 -5.18
N ILE A 242 0.49 2.87 -4.59
CA ILE A 242 0.41 4.26 -5.03
C ILE A 242 1.04 4.39 -6.42
N LYS A 243 2.26 3.88 -6.64
CA LYS A 243 2.99 3.94 -7.91
C LYS A 243 2.17 3.38 -9.07
N TYR A 244 1.65 2.16 -8.94
CA TYR A 244 0.92 1.55 -10.06
C TYR A 244 -0.42 2.27 -10.32
N LYS A 245 -1.18 2.64 -9.28
CA LYS A 245 -2.47 3.35 -9.47
C LYS A 245 -2.30 4.78 -9.97
N ALA A 246 -1.22 5.45 -9.58
CA ALA A 246 -0.86 6.76 -10.12
C ALA A 246 -0.59 6.65 -11.63
N LYS A 247 0.22 5.66 -12.03
CA LYS A 247 0.51 5.36 -13.45
C LYS A 247 -0.77 5.08 -14.24
N GLU A 248 -1.73 4.32 -13.69
CA GLU A 248 -3.03 4.08 -14.31
C GLU A 248 -3.85 5.36 -14.56
N ASN A 249 -3.62 6.41 -13.75
CA ASN A 249 -4.33 7.68 -13.82
C ASN A 249 -3.48 8.83 -14.42
N GLY A 250 -2.34 8.52 -15.03
CA GLY A 250 -1.46 9.53 -15.64
C GLY A 250 -0.78 10.46 -14.64
N ILE A 251 -0.68 10.06 -13.37
CA ILE A 251 -0.02 10.82 -12.31
C ILE A 251 1.42 10.33 -12.16
N GLU A 252 2.36 11.27 -12.15
CA GLU A 252 3.78 11.01 -11.93
C GLU A 252 4.06 10.79 -10.44
N VAL A 253 4.87 9.79 -10.10
CA VAL A 253 5.30 9.55 -8.71
C VAL A 253 6.80 9.72 -8.62
N LYS A 254 7.25 10.61 -7.74
CA LYS A 254 8.66 10.86 -7.44
C LYS A 254 8.96 10.46 -6.00
N GLU A 255 10.05 9.72 -5.83
CA GLU A 255 10.60 9.40 -4.51
C GLU A 255 11.55 10.51 -4.07
N VAL A 256 11.51 10.85 -2.79
CA VAL A 256 12.26 11.94 -2.18
C VAL A 256 13.07 11.39 -1.01
N ASN A 257 14.34 11.78 -0.90
CA ASN A 257 15.17 11.44 0.24
C ASN A 257 14.53 11.95 1.55
N PRO A 258 14.29 11.08 2.56
CA PRO A 258 13.64 11.47 3.82
C PRO A 258 14.53 12.35 4.73
N GLN A 259 15.79 12.59 4.38
CA GLN A 259 16.69 13.39 5.20
C GLN A 259 16.18 14.84 5.32
N TYR A 260 16.04 15.33 6.55
CA TYR A 260 15.58 16.69 6.91
C TYR A 260 14.16 17.08 6.46
N THR A 261 13.40 16.26 5.73
CA THR A 261 12.02 16.55 5.27
C THR A 261 11.07 16.85 6.44
N SER A 262 11.17 16.07 7.52
CA SER A 262 10.34 16.21 8.73
C SER A 262 10.83 17.30 9.69
N GLN A 263 12.08 17.74 9.56
CA GLN A 263 12.71 18.80 10.38
C GLN A 263 12.58 20.18 9.76
N ARG A 264 12.33 20.24 8.45
CA ARG A 264 12.16 21.48 7.70
C ARG A 264 10.83 22.16 8.01
N CYS A 265 10.80 23.47 8.09
CA CYS A 265 9.57 24.25 8.16
C CYS A 265 8.93 24.37 6.77
N SER A 266 7.67 23.96 6.65
CA SER A 266 6.92 24.09 5.38
C SER A 266 6.53 25.52 5.00
N GLN A 267 6.71 26.50 5.90
CA GLN A 267 6.41 27.91 5.65
C GLN A 267 7.65 28.73 5.26
N CYS A 268 8.73 28.70 6.06
CA CYS A 268 9.94 29.49 5.78
C CYS A 268 11.14 28.68 5.27
N GLY A 269 11.08 27.35 5.35
CA GLY A 269 12.18 26.47 4.95
C GLY A 269 13.22 26.17 6.02
N TYR A 270 13.20 26.82 7.19
CA TYR A 270 14.16 26.55 8.28
C TYR A 270 14.22 25.08 8.70
N ILE A 271 15.41 24.51 8.84
CA ILE A 271 15.65 23.16 9.34
C ILE A 271 15.88 23.20 10.84
N ASN A 272 14.96 22.62 11.61
CA ASN A 272 15.10 22.46 13.05
C ASN A 272 15.82 21.14 13.38
N GLU A 273 17.14 21.19 13.51
CA GLU A 273 17.99 20.02 13.82
C GLU A 273 17.61 19.30 15.12
N GLN A 274 17.01 20.01 16.08
CA GLN A 274 16.59 19.42 17.34
C GLN A 274 15.34 18.54 17.19
N PHE A 275 14.55 18.75 16.12
CA PHE A 275 13.29 18.04 15.88
C PHE A 275 13.51 16.65 15.25
N THR A 276 14.49 15.91 15.76
CA THR A 276 14.85 14.58 15.30
C THR A 276 13.77 13.53 15.58
N PHE A 277 13.88 12.36 14.95
CA PHE A 277 13.04 11.21 15.29
C PHE A 277 13.13 10.86 16.79
N ASN A 278 14.35 10.76 17.35
CA ASN A 278 14.56 10.35 18.73
C ASN A 278 13.91 11.33 19.71
N TYR A 279 14.10 12.63 19.49
CA TYR A 279 13.45 13.69 20.27
C TYR A 279 11.93 13.52 20.25
N ARG A 280 11.33 13.39 19.06
CA ARG A 280 9.87 13.22 18.92
C ARG A 280 9.34 12.00 19.68
N GLN A 281 10.07 10.88 19.63
CA GLN A 281 9.67 9.66 20.33
C GLN A 281 9.76 9.79 21.84
N GLU A 282 10.86 10.34 22.35
CA GLU A 282 11.04 10.58 23.78
C GLU A 282 9.94 11.51 24.33
N GLN A 283 9.67 12.61 23.64
CA GLN A 283 8.62 13.54 24.03
C GLN A 283 7.23 12.91 23.96
N ARG A 284 6.96 12.09 22.94
CA ARG A 284 5.71 11.35 22.84
C ARG A 284 5.51 10.37 24.00
N GLN A 285 6.57 9.69 24.45
CA GLN A 285 6.52 8.80 25.60
C GLN A 285 6.24 9.57 26.90
N LYS A 286 6.87 10.74 27.07
CA LYS A 286 6.66 11.60 28.25
C LYS A 286 5.25 12.23 28.28
N LEU A 287 4.76 12.71 27.15
CA LEU A 287 3.50 13.47 27.06
C LEU A 287 2.27 12.60 26.76
N GLY A 288 2.47 11.35 26.35
CA GLY A 288 1.40 10.45 25.91
C GLY A 288 0.72 10.85 24.58
N LYS A 289 1.21 11.88 23.89
CA LYS A 289 0.65 12.41 22.63
C LYS A 289 1.75 12.85 21.65
N PRO A 290 1.47 12.87 20.33
CA PRO A 290 2.42 13.40 19.35
C PRO A 290 2.75 14.88 19.63
N VAL A 291 4.03 15.23 19.53
CA VAL A 291 4.49 16.61 19.64
C VAL A 291 4.27 17.38 18.33
N PRO A 292 3.76 18.62 18.38
CA PRO A 292 3.66 19.47 17.19
C PRO A 292 5.04 19.90 16.71
N PHE A 293 5.13 20.32 15.45
CA PHE A 293 6.28 21.02 14.91
C PHE A 293 6.13 22.51 15.22
N THR A 294 7.17 23.11 15.79
CA THR A 294 7.28 24.56 16.01
C THR A 294 8.58 25.06 15.37
N CYS A 295 8.47 26.02 14.47
CA CYS A 295 9.61 26.63 13.81
C CYS A 295 10.28 27.68 14.71
N PRO A 296 11.60 27.60 14.99
CA PRO A 296 12.28 28.60 15.81
C PRO A 296 12.44 29.94 15.10
N GLU A 297 12.51 29.96 13.76
CA GLU A 297 12.69 31.17 12.94
C GLU A 297 11.37 31.94 12.73
N CYS A 298 10.39 31.34 12.06
CA CYS A 298 9.13 32.03 11.71
C CYS A 298 7.97 31.80 12.69
N LYS A 299 8.19 31.04 13.77
CA LYS A 299 7.17 30.70 14.80
C LYS A 299 5.94 29.94 14.27
N TYR A 300 5.99 29.43 13.04
CA TYR A 300 4.96 28.55 12.51
C TYR A 300 4.79 27.29 13.36
N GLU A 301 3.55 26.97 13.71
CA GLU A 301 3.19 25.76 14.46
C GLU A 301 2.18 24.91 13.70
N ALA A 302 2.45 23.61 13.63
CA ALA A 302 1.57 22.66 12.97
C ALA A 302 1.70 21.24 13.53
N ASN A 303 0.75 20.39 13.17
CA ASN A 303 0.94 18.96 13.32
C ASN A 303 2.19 18.51 12.52
N ALA A 304 3.05 17.70 13.13
CA ALA A 304 4.32 17.27 12.54
C ALA A 304 4.14 16.50 11.22
N ASP A 305 3.19 15.56 11.17
CA ASP A 305 2.90 14.76 9.96
C ASP A 305 2.33 15.66 8.84
N TYR A 306 1.53 16.69 9.18
CA TYR A 306 1.07 17.69 8.22
C TYR A 306 2.20 18.56 7.67
N ASN A 307 3.13 19.00 8.53
CA ASN A 307 4.30 19.77 8.12
C ASN A 307 5.19 18.95 7.17
N ALA A 308 5.44 17.68 7.50
CA ALA A 308 6.18 16.75 6.64
C ALA A 308 5.50 16.57 5.27
N ALA A 309 4.19 16.27 5.26
CA ALA A 309 3.43 16.14 4.01
C ALA A 309 3.46 17.43 3.16
N ARG A 310 3.45 18.61 3.79
CA ARG A 310 3.58 19.90 3.08
C ARG A 310 4.99 20.12 2.51
N ASN A 311 6.04 19.70 3.21
CA ASN A 311 7.40 19.73 2.67
C ASN A 311 7.52 18.81 1.46
N LEU A 312 6.99 17.59 1.54
CA LEU A 312 6.96 16.65 0.41
C LEU A 312 6.11 17.16 -0.76
N ALA A 313 5.14 18.04 -0.53
CA ALA A 313 4.41 18.69 -1.62
C ALA A 313 5.25 19.76 -2.35
N THR A 314 6.48 20.04 -1.92
CA THR A 314 7.29 21.11 -2.51
C THR A 314 8.05 20.59 -3.73
N LEU A 315 8.04 21.37 -4.82
CA LEU A 315 8.85 21.06 -5.99
C LEU A 315 10.34 21.14 -5.64
N ASP A 316 11.13 20.17 -6.09
CA ASP A 316 12.59 20.17 -5.92
C ASP A 316 13.05 20.35 -4.46
N ILE A 317 12.31 19.70 -3.55
CA ILE A 317 12.53 19.79 -2.11
C ILE A 317 13.95 19.40 -1.68
N GLU A 318 14.58 18.43 -2.35
CA GLU A 318 15.95 18.00 -2.03
C GLU A 318 16.96 19.13 -2.28
N GLN A 319 16.84 19.84 -3.41
CA GLN A 319 17.70 20.98 -3.71
C GLN A 319 17.46 22.14 -2.73
N LEU A 320 16.20 22.35 -2.32
CA LEU A 320 15.86 23.37 -1.33
C LEU A 320 16.42 23.04 0.06
N ILE A 321 16.42 21.76 0.45
CA ILE A 321 17.04 21.30 1.69
C ILE A 321 18.54 21.55 1.66
N MET A 322 19.24 21.15 0.59
CA MET A 322 20.69 21.38 0.46
C MET A 322 21.06 22.86 0.60
N ARG A 323 20.38 23.75 -0.12
CA ARG A 323 20.61 25.20 -0.03
C ARG A 323 20.35 25.75 1.37
N GLN A 324 19.36 25.20 2.07
CA GLN A 324 19.04 25.63 3.41
C GLN A 324 20.07 25.14 4.45
N LEU A 325 20.57 23.91 4.29
CA LEU A 325 21.65 23.39 5.14
C LEU A 325 22.90 24.26 5.00
N ASP A 326 23.27 24.64 3.77
CA ASP A 326 24.39 25.56 3.51
C ASP A 326 24.17 26.92 4.18
N LYS A 327 22.95 27.48 4.07
CA LYS A 327 22.58 28.75 4.70
C LYS A 327 22.65 28.70 6.23
N GLN A 328 22.34 27.55 6.83
CA GLN A 328 22.36 27.34 8.28
C GLN A 328 23.71 26.87 8.81
N GLY A 329 24.67 26.53 7.95
CA GLY A 329 25.96 25.98 8.35
C GLY A 329 25.88 24.56 8.92
N ILE A 330 24.85 23.81 8.57
CA ILE A 330 24.63 22.43 9.04
C ILE A 330 25.44 21.49 8.14
N LYS A 331 26.34 20.70 8.72
CA LYS A 331 27.11 19.72 7.97
C LYS A 331 26.23 18.51 7.64
N ASN A 332 26.29 18.09 6.37
CA ASN A 332 25.48 17.00 5.82
C ASN A 332 25.85 15.62 6.37
#